data_AF-A0A9D8XXT7-F1
#
_entry.id   AF-A0A9D8XXT7-F1
#
_cell.length_a   1.000
_cell.length_b   1.000
_cell.length_c   1.000
_cell.angle_alpha   90.00
_cell.angle_beta   90.00
_cell.angle_gamma   90.00
#
_symmetry.space_group_name_H-M   'P 1'
#
loop_
_entity.id
_entity.type
_entity.pdbx_description
1 polymer ?
#
loop_
_entity_poly.entity_id
_entity_poly.type
_entity_poly.pdbx_seq_one_letter_code
_entity_poly.pdbx_strand_id
1 'polypeptide(L)' 'QSMRRVVAKGVLGEIPLPVLDSSLSYLDDLSHPLPSNLIGAQRDYFGAHGYERTDEEGFFHTEWEEGGEEIKRQ' A
#
# COMPACT_ATOMS: atom_id res chain seq x y z
N GLN A 1 10.09 21.29 13.03
CA GLN A 1 10.47 21.60 11.63
C GLN A 1 11.79 20.90 11.25
N SER A 2 11.86 19.56 11.31
CA SER A 2 13.16 18.86 11.47
C SER A 2 13.61 18.05 10.25
N MET A 3 12.86 17.05 9.79
CA MET A 3 13.37 16.05 8.81
C MET A 3 12.75 16.17 7.41
N ARG A 4 11.42 16.33 7.29
CA ARG A 4 10.74 16.50 5.99
C ARG A 4 11.31 17.62 5.13
N ARG A 5 11.66 18.75 5.77
CA ARG A 5 12.23 19.90 5.06
C ARG A 5 13.65 19.63 4.55
N VAL A 6 14.43 18.83 5.26
CA VAL A 6 15.78 18.42 4.85
C VAL A 6 15.69 17.47 3.66
N VAL A 7 14.84 16.44 3.75
CA VAL A 7 14.60 15.49 2.65
C VAL A 7 14.10 16.21 1.40
N ALA A 8 13.07 17.07 1.52
CA ALA A 8 12.53 17.82 0.39
C ALA A 8 13.56 18.71 -0.30
N LYS A 9 14.39 19.42 0.48
CA LYS A 9 15.47 20.25 -0.10
C LYS A 9 16.57 19.41 -0.74
N GLY A 10 16.91 18.26 -0.15
CA GLY A 10 17.91 17.35 -0.72
C GLY A 10 17.48 16.80 -2.07
N VAL A 11 16.23 16.33 -2.18
CA VAL A 11 15.66 15.83 -3.44
C VAL A 11 15.64 16.93 -4.51
N LEU A 12 15.14 18.12 -4.18
CA LEU A 12 15.10 19.26 -5.12
C LEU A 12 16.50 19.75 -5.52
N GLY A 13 17.50 19.54 -4.67
CA GLY A 13 18.90 19.87 -4.94
C GLY A 13 19.70 18.71 -5.53
N GLU A 14 19.06 17.61 -5.92
CA GLU A 14 19.71 16.43 -6.51
C GLU A 14 20.76 15.77 -5.60
N ILE A 15 20.61 15.93 -4.28
CA ILE A 15 21.50 15.32 -3.28
C ILE A 15 20.90 13.97 -2.85
N PRO A 16 21.62 12.85 -3.03
CA PRO A 16 21.14 11.55 -2.60
C PRO A 16 21.13 11.47 -1.06
N LEU A 17 19.96 11.20 -0.49
CA LEU A 17 19.75 11.07 0.96
C LEU A 17 19.05 9.73 1.32
N PRO A 18 19.54 8.57 0.85
CA PRO A 18 18.81 7.30 0.91
C PRO A 18 18.40 6.90 2.34
N VAL A 19 19.26 7.13 3.33
CA VAL A 19 18.97 6.80 4.73
C VAL A 19 17.91 7.72 5.33
N LEU A 20 17.97 9.03 5.07
CA LEU A 20 17.00 9.98 5.61
C LEU A 20 15.62 9.82 4.96
N ASP A 21 15.59 9.58 3.65
CA ASP A 21 14.35 9.37 2.90
C ASP A 21 13.64 8.08 3.33
N SER A 22 14.38 6.96 3.40
CA SER A 22 13.84 5.68 3.87
C SER A 22 13.38 5.73 5.34
N SER A 23 14.14 6.38 6.22
CA SER A 23 13.75 6.51 7.63
C SER A 23 12.47 7.33 7.79
N LEU A 24 12.31 8.41 7.01
CA LEU A 24 11.09 9.22 7.02
C LEU A 24 9.90 8.43 6.51
N SER A 25 10.05 7.74 5.38
CA SER A 25 9.00 6.90 4.79
C SER A 25 8.55 5.81 5.76
N TYR A 26 9.49 5.11 6.41
CA TYR A 26 9.18 4.07 7.39
C TYR A 26 8.38 4.60 8.60
N LEU A 27 8.75 5.78 9.13
CA LEU A 27 8.00 6.40 10.22
C LEU A 27 6.59 6.82 9.80
N ASP A 28 6.44 7.27 8.55
CA ASP A 28 5.13 7.63 7.99
C ASP A 28 4.24 6.41 7.84
N ASP A 29 4.80 5.30 7.35
CA ASP A 29 4.13 4.01 7.17
C ASP A 29 3.63 3.43 8.49
N LEU A 30 4.38 3.61 9.60
CA LEU A 30 3.93 3.18 10.93
C LEU A 30 2.80 4.03 11.50
N SER A 31 2.66 5.27 11.03
CA SER A 31 1.76 6.26 11.64
C SER A 31 0.46 6.45 10.86
N HIS A 32 0.36 5.93 9.63
CA HIS A 32 -0.78 6.16 8.75
C HIS A 32 -1.24 4.87 8.05
N PRO A 33 -2.52 4.76 7.68
CA PRO A 33 -3.01 3.66 6.85
C PRO A 33 -2.28 3.60 5.51
N LEU A 34 -1.87 2.40 5.12
CA LEU A 34 -1.18 2.16 3.85
C LEU A 34 -2.19 1.89 2.72
N PRO A 35 -1.88 2.28 1.48
CA PRO A 35 -2.67 1.93 0.30
C PRO A 35 -2.45 0.46 -0.15
N SER A 36 -2.12 -0.44 0.79
CA SER A 36 -1.83 -1.85 0.52
C SER A 36 -3.05 -2.61 -0.01
N ASN A 37 -4.26 -2.11 0.24
CA ASN A 37 -5.51 -2.62 -0.33
C ASN A 37 -5.49 -2.65 -1.87
N LEU A 38 -4.87 -1.66 -2.52
CA LEU A 38 -4.74 -1.65 -3.98
C LEU A 38 -3.85 -2.79 -4.48
N ILE A 39 -2.75 -3.08 -3.78
CA ILE A 39 -1.87 -4.21 -4.10
C ILE A 39 -2.62 -5.53 -3.89
N GLY A 40 -3.43 -5.64 -2.82
CA GLY A 40 -4.32 -6.76 -2.59
C GLY A 40 -5.26 -6.99 -3.78
N ALA A 41 -5.96 -5.94 -4.21
CA ALA A 41 -6.85 -5.97 -5.38
C ALA A 41 -6.12 -6.37 -6.67
N GLN A 42 -4.92 -5.83 -6.93
CA GLN A 42 -4.13 -6.19 -8.12
C GLN A 42 -3.69 -7.66 -8.09
N ARG A 43 -3.22 -8.16 -6.94
CA ARG A 43 -2.82 -9.56 -6.77
C ARG A 43 -4.00 -10.50 -6.96
N ASP A 44 -5.18 -10.07 -6.52
CA ASP A 44 -6.41 -10.82 -6.74
C ASP A 44 -6.85 -10.81 -8.21
N TYR A 45 -6.82 -9.64 -8.85
CA TYR A 45 -7.15 -9.46 -10.26
C TYR A 45 -6.31 -10.37 -11.18
N PHE A 46 -4.98 -10.29 -11.07
CA PHE A 46 -4.10 -11.01 -12.01
C PHE A 46 -3.85 -12.48 -11.64
N GLY A 47 -4.07 -12.85 -10.38
CA GLY A 47 -3.58 -14.14 -9.84
C GLY A 47 -4.55 -14.89 -8.94
N ALA A 48 -5.79 -14.42 -8.79
CA ALA A 48 -6.79 -14.98 -7.89
C ALA A 48 -6.23 -15.22 -6.46
N HIS A 49 -5.35 -14.33 -6.01
CA HIS A 49 -4.70 -14.46 -4.71
C HIS A 49 -5.61 -14.15 -3.54
N GLY A 50 -6.73 -13.47 -3.75
CA GLY A 50 -7.65 -12.96 -2.73
C GLY A 50 -7.09 -11.85 -1.85
N TYR A 51 -7.97 -11.31 -1.00
CA TYR A 51 -7.68 -10.25 -0.02
C TYR A 51 -8.61 -10.37 1.20
N GLU A 52 -8.29 -9.66 2.27
CA GLU A 52 -9.15 -9.52 3.46
C GLU A 52 -9.93 -8.20 3.39
N ARG A 53 -11.13 -8.21 3.98
CA ARG A 53 -11.97 -7.02 4.09
C ARG A 53 -11.82 -6.39 5.47
N THR A 54 -12.07 -5.08 5.56
CA THR A 54 -12.01 -4.34 6.83
C THR A 54 -13.30 -4.43 7.64
N ASP A 55 -14.40 -4.82 6.99
CA ASP A 55 -15.75 -4.87 7.56
C ASP A 55 -16.25 -6.29 7.85
N GLU A 56 -15.62 -7.31 7.28
CA GLU A 56 -16.00 -8.70 7.46
C GLU A 56 -14.76 -9.61 7.55
N GLU A 57 -14.74 -10.48 8.56
CA GLU A 57 -13.68 -11.49 8.69
C GLU A 57 -13.79 -12.55 7.60
N GLY A 58 -12.66 -12.89 6.98
CA GLY A 58 -12.56 -13.93 5.97
C GLY A 58 -11.64 -13.51 4.83
N PHE A 59 -11.49 -14.42 3.87
CA PHE A 59 -10.67 -14.21 2.69
C PHE A 59 -11.55 -14.20 1.46
N PHE A 60 -11.40 -13.18 0.61
CA PHE A 60 -12.33 -12.90 -0.48
C PHE A 60 -11.58 -12.88 -1.80
N HIS A 61 -12.22 -13.36 -2.86
CA HIS A 61 -11.76 -13.26 -4.24
C HIS A 61 -12.83 -12.59 -5.07
N THR A 62 -12.47 -11.61 -5.90
CA THR A 62 -13.41 -10.97 -6.82
C THR A 62 -13.19 -11.49 -8.24
N GLU A 63 -14.29 -11.77 -8.95
CA GLU A 63 -14.28 -12.09 -10.37
C GLU A 63 -14.34 -10.78 -11.19
N TRP A 64 -13.17 -10.17 -11.37
CA TRP A 64 -13.06 -8.80 -11.88
C TRP A 64 -13.52 -8.59 -13.33
N GLU A 65 -13.43 -9.62 -14.18
CA GLU A 65 -13.85 -9.56 -15.58
C GLU A 65 -15.32 -9.98 -15.79
N GLU A 66 -15.90 -10.68 -14.81
CA GLU A 66 -17.24 -11.29 -14.87
C GLU A 66 -18.27 -10.52 -14.03
N GLY A 67 -18.14 -9.20 -13.95
CA GLY A 67 -19.10 -8.32 -13.29
C GLY A 67 -18.80 -8.00 -11.83
N GLY A 68 -17.67 -8.46 -11.29
CA GLY A 68 -17.18 -8.08 -9.96
C GLY A 68 -17.88 -8.80 -8.82
N GLU A 69 -18.38 -10.02 -9.05
CA GLU A 69 -18.91 -10.85 -7.98
C GLU A 69 -17.79 -11.25 -7.00
N GLU A 70 -18.07 -11.16 -5.71
CA GLU A 70 -17.12 -11.50 -4.65
C GLU A 70 -17.46 -12.86 -4.04
N ILE A 71 -16.46 -13.74 -4.01
CA ILE A 71 -16.54 -15.09 -3.47
C ILE A 71 -15.74 -15.14 -2.17
N LYS A 72 -16.43 -15.37 -1.06
CA LYS A 72 -15.79 -15.65 0.23
C LYS A 72 -15.22 -17.07 0.23
N ARG A 73 -13.90 -17.19 0.36
CA ARG A 73 -13.19 -18.47 0.50
C ARG A 73 -13.35 -18.98 1.94
N GLN A 74 -13.60 -20.28 2.07
CA GLN A 74 -13.68 -20.98 3.37
C GLN A 74 -12.32 -21.05 4.05
#